data_AF-A0A357VUP5-F1
#
_entry.id   AF-A0A357VUP5-F1
#
_cell.length_a   1.000
_cell.length_b   1.000
_cell.length_c   1.000
_cell.angle_alpha   90.00
_cell.angle_beta   90.00
_cell.angle_gamma   90.00
#
_symmetry.space_group_name_H-M   'P 1'
#
loop_
_entity.id
_entity.type
_entity.pdbx_description
1 polymer ?
#
loop_
_entity_poly.entity_id
_entity_poly.type
_entity_poly.pdbx_seq_one_letter_code
_entity_poly.pdbx_strand_id
1 'polypeptide(L)'
;MKKRLVLVSLAIIISMFIFADKFIVIETDTLTIYRVEAFDLIEITADVIYLEKDLKSSWDSSVSVRLELSNDLEKQKYMKIQQMLASGQTIAMPPTKTGESVAGKIITVEWLKNEKKSMLTKDFVEFMNSPEENVFDLSKWLDDWAEWIPVKLN
;
A
#
# COMPACT_ATOMS: atom_id res chain seq x y z
N MET A 1 47.44 16.16 2.11
CA MET A 1 46.53 15.62 3.15
C MET A 1 45.07 16.04 2.99
N LYS A 2 44.75 17.21 2.40
CA LYS A 2 43.35 17.66 2.18
C LYS A 2 42.48 16.75 1.28
N LYS A 3 43.08 16.04 0.30
CA LYS A 3 42.35 15.11 -0.59
C LYS A 3 41.88 13.80 0.10
N ARG A 4 42.55 13.37 1.18
CA ARG A 4 42.15 12.17 1.94
C ARG A 4 40.94 12.42 2.83
N LEU A 5 40.83 13.64 3.39
CA LEU A 5 39.68 14.04 4.20
C LEU A 5 38.38 14.10 3.38
N VAL A 6 38.45 14.59 2.13
CA VAL A 6 37.28 14.65 1.24
C VAL A 6 36.74 13.27 0.88
N LEU A 7 37.63 12.28 0.65
CA LEU A 7 37.25 10.90 0.36
C LEU A 7 36.63 10.18 1.57
N VAL A 8 37.12 10.44 2.78
CA VAL A 8 36.56 9.87 4.02
C VAL A 8 35.20 10.51 4.34
N SER A 9 35.03 11.82 4.14
CA SER A 9 33.72 12.46 4.27
C SER A 9 32.73 12.00 3.21
N LEU A 10 33.18 11.74 1.98
CA LEU A 10 32.31 11.21 0.92
C LEU A 10 31.91 9.75 1.21
N ALA A 11 32.81 8.94 1.77
CA ALA A 11 32.50 7.57 2.22
C ALA A 11 31.50 7.56 3.39
N ILE A 12 31.57 8.53 4.30
CA ILE A 12 30.63 8.69 5.43
C ILE A 12 29.25 9.19 4.95
N ILE A 13 29.20 10.04 3.92
CA ILE A 13 27.93 10.50 3.31
C ILE A 13 27.31 9.38 2.46
N ILE A 14 28.11 8.61 1.72
CA ILE A 14 27.64 7.42 0.98
C ILE A 14 27.16 6.33 1.96
N SER A 15 27.79 6.22 3.14
CA SER A 15 27.32 5.36 4.22
C SER A 15 26.25 5.99 5.10
N MET A 16 25.72 7.19 4.81
CA MET A 16 24.50 7.74 5.43
C MET A 16 23.26 7.50 4.56
N PHE A 17 23.44 7.12 3.28
CA PHE A 17 22.43 6.39 2.52
C PHE A 17 22.40 4.90 2.95
N ILE A 18 22.44 4.65 4.26
CA ILE A 18 22.11 3.35 4.81
C ILE A 18 20.65 3.15 4.43
N PHE A 19 20.41 2.15 3.57
CA PHE A 19 19.11 1.54 3.41
C PHE A 19 18.61 1.18 4.81
N ALA A 20 17.87 2.08 5.43
CA ALA A 20 17.21 1.78 6.68
C ALA A 20 16.19 0.71 6.32
N ASP A 21 16.26 -0.43 7.01
CA ASP A 21 15.37 -1.56 6.80
C ASP A 21 13.92 -1.04 6.73
N LYS A 22 13.22 -1.43 5.68
CA LYS A 22 11.83 -1.07 5.42
C LYS A 22 10.93 -2.11 6.06
N PHE A 23 9.88 -1.64 6.73
CA PHE A 23 8.95 -2.50 7.44
C PHE A 23 7.52 -2.27 6.96
N ILE A 24 6.80 -3.35 6.69
CA ILE A 24 5.34 -3.32 6.53
C ILE A 24 4.73 -3.73 7.86
N VAL A 25 3.85 -2.89 8.39
CA VAL A 25 3.13 -3.14 9.64
C VAL A 25 1.68 -3.45 9.32
N ILE A 26 1.16 -4.48 9.97
CA ILE A 26 -0.24 -4.89 9.89
C ILE A 26 -0.74 -5.04 11.32
N GLU A 27 -1.64 -4.16 11.69
CA GLU A 27 -2.38 -4.19 12.95
C GLU A 27 -3.82 -4.65 12.66
N THR A 28 -4.16 -5.84 13.17
CA THR A 28 -5.53 -6.37 13.18
C THR A 28 -5.85 -6.77 14.62
N ASP A 29 -6.13 -8.05 14.90
CA ASP A 29 -6.18 -8.59 16.26
C ASP A 29 -4.78 -8.80 16.86
N THR A 30 -3.76 -8.83 16.01
CA THR A 30 -2.35 -8.94 16.38
C THR A 30 -1.52 -7.93 15.58
N LEU A 31 -0.41 -7.49 16.16
CA LEU A 31 0.58 -6.67 15.47
C LEU A 31 1.59 -7.59 14.76
N THR A 32 1.59 -7.57 13.43
CA THR A 32 2.55 -8.28 12.59
C THR A 32 3.44 -7.29 11.86
N ILE A 33 4.75 -7.54 11.87
CA ILE A 33 5.75 -6.66 11.24
C ILE A 33 6.58 -7.50 10.28
N TYR A 34 6.61 -7.11 9.01
CA TYR A 34 7.40 -7.74 7.96
C TYR A 34 8.55 -6.85 7.57
N ARG A 35 9.78 -7.38 7.58
CA ARG A 35 10.94 -6.69 7.01
C ARG A 35 10.98 -6.92 5.51
N VAL A 36 10.87 -5.86 4.73
CA VAL A 36 10.75 -5.90 3.26
C VAL A 36 11.98 -6.52 2.62
N GLU A 37 13.19 -6.19 3.08
CA GLU A 37 14.46 -6.71 2.56
C GLU A 37 14.67 -8.20 2.84
N ALA A 38 13.79 -8.84 3.63
CA ALA A 38 13.83 -10.28 3.84
C ALA A 38 13.17 -11.07 2.70
N PHE A 39 12.49 -10.39 1.78
CA PHE A 39 11.78 -10.97 0.64
C PHE A 39 12.51 -10.62 -0.68
N ASP A 40 12.49 -11.57 -1.61
CA ASP A 40 13.12 -11.43 -2.93
C ASP A 40 12.14 -10.87 -3.97
N LEU A 41 10.83 -11.07 -3.75
CA LEU A 41 9.75 -10.60 -4.62
C LEU A 41 8.62 -9.98 -3.79
N ILE A 42 8.12 -8.85 -4.29
CA ILE A 42 6.90 -8.18 -3.78
C ILE A 42 6.00 -7.92 -4.97
N GLU A 43 4.81 -8.51 -4.97
CA GLU A 43 3.79 -8.31 -6.01
C GLU A 43 2.54 -7.67 -5.40
N ILE A 44 2.13 -6.53 -5.95
CA ILE A 44 0.92 -5.81 -5.53
C ILE A 44 -0.16 -5.98 -6.58
N THR A 45 -1.27 -6.60 -6.18
CA THR A 45 -2.49 -6.73 -6.98
C THR A 45 -3.59 -5.83 -6.42
N ALA A 46 -4.81 -5.89 -6.98
CA ALA A 46 -5.94 -5.13 -6.44
C ALA A 46 -6.45 -5.69 -5.10
N ASP A 47 -6.24 -6.99 -4.85
CA ASP A 47 -6.84 -7.70 -3.72
C ASP A 47 -5.81 -8.15 -2.69
N VAL A 48 -4.53 -8.29 -3.08
CA VAL A 48 -3.48 -8.82 -2.21
C VAL A 48 -2.09 -8.25 -2.52
N ILE A 49 -1.23 -8.25 -1.49
CA ILE A 49 0.22 -8.17 -1.63
C ILE A 49 0.82 -9.56 -1.39
N TYR A 50 1.60 -10.05 -2.33
CA TYR A 50 2.42 -11.25 -2.17
C TYR A 50 3.85 -10.86 -1.82
N LEU A 51 4.36 -11.42 -0.73
CA LEU A 51 5.77 -11.32 -0.34
C LEU A 51 6.38 -12.72 -0.44
N GLU A 52 7.38 -12.91 -1.29
CA GLU A 52 8.01 -14.20 -1.51
C GLU A 52 9.52 -14.13 -1.25
N LYS A 53 10.03 -15.13 -0.54
CA LYS A 53 11.45 -15.36 -0.35
C LYS A 53 11.89 -16.60 -1.13
N ASP A 54 12.78 -16.41 -2.09
CA ASP A 54 13.40 -17.44 -2.91
C ASP A 54 14.63 -17.99 -2.18
N LEU A 55 14.47 -19.13 -1.51
CA LEU A 55 15.57 -19.84 -0.86
C LEU A 55 16.40 -20.56 -1.92
N LYS A 56 17.30 -19.83 -2.59
CA LYS A 56 18.18 -20.34 -3.67
C LYS A 56 19.15 -21.46 -3.29
N SER A 57 19.10 -22.01 -2.07
CA SER A 57 19.87 -23.21 -1.73
C SER A 57 19.17 -24.08 -0.71
N SER A 58 19.16 -25.38 -1.01
CA SER A 58 18.75 -26.54 -0.20
C SER A 58 17.25 -26.74 0.05
N TRP A 59 16.63 -27.49 -0.86
CA TRP A 59 15.68 -28.58 -0.61
C TRP A 59 14.37 -28.34 0.17
N ASP A 60 14.02 -27.13 0.63
CA ASP A 60 12.72 -26.92 1.28
C ASP A 60 12.11 -25.53 1.04
N SER A 61 10.86 -25.54 0.57
CA SER A 61 9.80 -24.50 0.60
C SER A 61 10.15 -23.03 0.34
N SER A 62 9.54 -22.42 -0.70
CA SER A 62 9.41 -20.96 -0.73
C SER A 62 8.51 -20.51 0.44
N VAL A 63 8.90 -19.43 1.12
CA VAL A 63 8.05 -18.79 2.12
C VAL A 63 7.29 -17.67 1.41
N SER A 64 6.01 -17.91 1.15
CA SER A 64 5.10 -16.92 0.58
C SER A 64 4.15 -16.40 1.66
N VAL A 65 4.12 -15.08 1.84
CA VAL A 65 3.13 -14.39 2.68
C VAL A 65 2.12 -13.72 1.75
N ARG A 66 0.84 -13.94 2.01
CA ARG A 66 -0.28 -13.33 1.30
C ARG A 66 -0.99 -12.36 2.24
N LEU A 67 -0.88 -11.07 1.95
CA LEU A 67 -1.52 -10.01 2.72
C LEU A 67 -2.80 -9.60 1.99
N GLU A 68 -3.95 -9.84 2.62
CA GLU A 68 -5.24 -9.40 2.08
C GLU A 68 -5.34 -7.88 2.15
N LEU A 69 -5.72 -7.25 1.03
CA LEU A 69 -5.90 -5.81 0.97
C LEU A 69 -7.31 -5.39 1.36
N SER A 70 -8.27 -6.27 1.62
CA SER A 70 -9.65 -5.85 1.92
C SER A 70 -9.99 -5.98 3.41
N ASN A 71 -10.40 -4.87 4.04
CA ASN A 71 -11.03 -4.90 5.37
C ASN A 71 -12.56 -5.07 5.26
N ASP A 72 -13.23 -5.32 6.39
CA ASP A 72 -14.68 -5.57 6.38
C ASP A 72 -15.51 -4.33 6.09
N LEU A 73 -15.02 -3.14 6.43
CA LEU A 73 -15.65 -1.86 6.11
C LEU A 73 -15.72 -1.66 4.59
N GLU A 74 -14.61 -1.86 3.89
CA GLU A 74 -14.50 -1.79 2.44
C GLU A 74 -15.45 -2.79 1.77
N LYS A 75 -15.49 -4.05 2.23
CA LYS A 75 -16.40 -5.07 1.69
C LYS A 75 -17.86 -4.65 1.81
N GLN A 76 -18.27 -4.13 2.96
CA GLN A 76 -19.64 -3.63 3.17
C GLN A 76 -19.96 -2.46 2.23
N LYS A 77 -19.02 -1.53 2.04
CA LYS A 77 -19.20 -0.42 1.08
C LYS A 77 -19.29 -0.92 -0.36
N TYR A 78 -18.47 -1.88 -0.77
CA TYR A 78 -18.57 -2.51 -2.10
C TYR A 78 -19.91 -3.19 -2.35
N MET A 79 -20.42 -3.94 -1.37
CA MET A 79 -21.76 -4.53 -1.46
C MET A 79 -22.84 -3.45 -1.64
N LYS A 80 -22.75 -2.35 -0.88
CA LYS A 80 -23.69 -1.24 -1.01
C LYS A 80 -23.60 -0.55 -2.37
N ILE A 81 -22.41 -0.37 -2.92
CA ILE A 81 -22.20 0.17 -4.27
C ILE A 81 -22.90 -0.72 -5.31
N GLN A 82 -22.69 -2.03 -5.24
CA GLN A 82 -23.32 -2.96 -6.17
C GLN A 82 -24.85 -2.91 -6.09
N GLN A 83 -25.42 -2.81 -4.88
CA GLN A 83 -26.85 -2.63 -4.69
C GLN A 83 -27.37 -1.31 -5.28
N MET A 84 -26.66 -0.21 -5.05
CA MET A 84 -27.02 1.11 -5.59
C MET A 84 -27.02 1.08 -7.12
N LEU A 85 -25.97 0.54 -7.75
CA LEU A 85 -25.87 0.39 -9.20
C LEU A 85 -26.98 -0.50 -9.77
N ALA A 86 -27.29 -1.64 -9.11
CA ALA A 86 -28.38 -2.51 -9.52
C ALA A 86 -29.75 -1.82 -9.44
N SER A 87 -29.93 -0.87 -8.52
CA SER A 87 -31.13 -0.05 -8.39
C SER A 87 -31.16 1.20 -9.29
N GLY A 88 -30.14 1.41 -10.14
CA GLY A 88 -30.02 2.58 -11.02
C GLY A 88 -29.58 3.87 -10.32
N GLN A 89 -29.11 3.79 -9.07
CA GLN A 89 -28.54 4.92 -8.35
C GLN A 89 -27.09 5.14 -8.75
N THR A 90 -26.70 6.40 -8.93
CA THR A 90 -25.31 6.79 -9.18
C THR A 90 -24.67 7.30 -7.90
N ILE A 91 -23.35 7.12 -7.81
CA ILE A 91 -22.55 7.56 -6.67
C ILE A 91 -21.65 8.67 -7.17
N ALA A 92 -21.80 9.86 -6.57
CA ALA A 92 -20.93 10.98 -6.88
C ALA A 92 -19.52 10.69 -6.34
N MET A 93 -18.51 11.00 -7.14
CA MET A 93 -17.12 10.87 -6.73
C MET A 93 -16.82 11.87 -5.61
N PRO A 94 -16.16 11.45 -4.51
CA PRO A 94 -15.79 12.39 -3.48
C PRO A 94 -14.75 13.33 -4.07
N PRO A 95 -14.81 14.62 -3.74
CA PRO A 95 -13.91 15.58 -4.32
C PRO A 95 -12.49 15.33 -3.79
N THR A 96 -11.52 15.28 -4.69
CA THR A 96 -10.09 15.11 -4.39
C THR A 96 -9.53 16.27 -3.56
N LYS A 97 -10.21 17.42 -3.56
CA LYS A 97 -9.94 18.60 -2.71
C LYS A 97 -11.24 19.28 -2.28
N THR A 98 -11.25 19.92 -1.11
CA THR A 98 -12.35 20.79 -0.67
C THR A 98 -12.65 21.87 -1.72
N GLY A 99 -13.83 21.82 -2.33
CA GLY A 99 -14.29 22.80 -3.34
C GLY A 99 -14.30 22.29 -4.79
N GLU A 100 -13.81 21.09 -5.08
CA GLU A 100 -13.96 20.49 -6.41
C GLU A 100 -15.34 19.83 -6.58
N SER A 101 -15.96 20.00 -7.75
CA SER A 101 -17.13 19.22 -8.18
C SER A 101 -16.64 18.22 -9.22
N VAL A 102 -16.66 16.93 -8.87
CA VAL A 102 -16.25 15.86 -9.77
C VAL A 102 -17.49 15.33 -10.48
N ALA A 103 -17.87 15.99 -11.58
CA ALA A 103 -18.97 15.55 -12.43
C ALA A 103 -18.48 14.46 -13.41
N GLY A 104 -19.18 13.31 -13.44
CA GLY A 104 -19.28 12.49 -14.66
C GLY A 104 -18.75 11.05 -14.63
N LYS A 105 -18.17 10.53 -13.54
CA LYS A 105 -17.80 9.10 -13.44
C LYS A 105 -18.75 8.35 -12.51
N ILE A 106 -19.32 7.25 -13.02
CA ILE A 106 -20.04 6.28 -12.21
C ILE A 106 -18.99 5.46 -11.45
N ILE A 107 -19.01 5.54 -10.12
CA ILE A 107 -18.16 4.68 -9.28
C ILE A 107 -18.68 3.25 -9.36
N THR A 108 -17.84 2.34 -9.85
CA THR A 108 -18.05 0.88 -9.79
C THR A 108 -17.04 0.26 -8.84
N VAL A 109 -17.33 -0.95 -8.34
CA VAL A 109 -16.38 -1.71 -7.52
C VAL A 109 -15.09 -2.01 -8.28
N GLU A 110 -15.20 -2.34 -9.57
CA GLU A 110 -14.03 -2.57 -10.44
C GLU A 110 -13.17 -1.30 -10.57
N TRP A 111 -13.80 -0.14 -10.77
CA TRP A 111 -13.08 1.12 -10.80
C TRP A 111 -12.35 1.40 -9.48
N LEU A 112 -13.02 1.19 -8.33
CA LEU A 112 -12.40 1.36 -7.01
C LEU A 112 -11.22 0.41 -6.80
N LYS A 113 -11.33 -0.86 -7.18
CA LYS A 113 -10.23 -1.82 -7.08
C LYS A 113 -9.01 -1.41 -7.91
N ASN A 114 -9.24 -0.91 -9.12
CA ASN A 114 -8.17 -0.43 -9.98
C ASN A 114 -7.51 0.85 -9.44
N GLU A 115 -8.33 1.78 -8.94
CA GLU A 115 -7.85 3.02 -8.32
C GLU A 115 -7.04 2.72 -7.05
N LYS A 116 -7.55 1.83 -6.20
CA LYS A 116 -6.85 1.34 -5.00
C LYS A 116 -5.48 0.77 -5.33
N LYS A 117 -5.42 -0.13 -6.31
CA LYS A 117 -4.15 -0.72 -6.76
C LYS A 117 -3.17 0.36 -7.19
N SER A 118 -3.64 1.33 -7.98
CA SER A 118 -2.81 2.43 -8.48
C SER A 118 -2.27 3.30 -7.34
N MET A 119 -3.13 3.71 -6.40
CA MET A 119 -2.73 4.53 -5.26
C MET A 119 -1.78 3.79 -4.33
N LEU A 120 -2.12 2.54 -3.96
CA LEU A 120 -1.26 1.72 -3.12
C LEU A 120 0.10 1.49 -3.75
N THR A 121 0.15 1.17 -5.04
CA THR A 121 1.43 0.98 -5.76
C THR A 121 2.27 2.24 -5.73
N LYS A 122 1.65 3.40 -5.96
CA LYS A 122 2.33 4.69 -5.94
C LYS A 122 2.90 5.00 -4.56
N ASP A 123 2.08 4.92 -3.52
CA ASP A 123 2.48 5.24 -2.14
C ASP A 123 3.54 4.23 -1.64
N PHE A 124 3.42 2.95 -2.01
CA PHE A 124 4.40 1.94 -1.68
C PHE A 124 5.75 2.19 -2.36
N VAL A 125 5.76 2.62 -3.63
CA VAL A 125 6.98 3.00 -4.34
C VAL A 125 7.61 4.26 -3.72
N GLU A 126 6.80 5.25 -3.34
CA GLU A 126 7.29 6.44 -2.62
C GLU A 126 7.93 6.05 -1.28
N PHE A 127 7.26 5.19 -0.49
CA PHE A 127 7.78 4.62 0.75
C PHE A 127 9.12 3.90 0.54
N MET A 128 9.23 3.04 -0.47
CA MET A 128 10.46 2.30 -0.77
C MET A 128 11.63 3.22 -1.13
N ASN A 129 11.36 4.37 -1.76
CA ASN A 129 12.37 5.33 -2.17
C ASN A 129 12.63 6.44 -1.15
N SER A 130 11.78 6.60 -0.14
CA SER A 130 11.91 7.63 0.89
C SER A 130 13.08 7.31 1.83
N PRO A 131 14.09 8.17 2.00
CA PRO A 131 15.18 7.90 2.95
C PRO A 131 14.77 8.09 4.41
N GLU A 132 13.63 8.74 4.67
CA GLU A 132 13.21 9.13 6.02
C GLU A 132 12.08 8.24 6.58
N GLU A 133 11.34 7.55 5.72
CA GLU A 133 10.22 6.70 6.12
C GLU A 133 10.62 5.22 6.14
N ASN A 134 10.61 4.58 7.30
CA ASN A 134 11.02 3.17 7.43
C ASN A 134 9.86 2.22 7.71
N VAL A 135 8.66 2.75 7.96
CA VAL A 135 7.46 1.97 8.28
C VAL A 135 6.33 2.34 7.32
N PHE A 136 5.76 1.34 6.67
CA PHE A 136 4.51 1.42 5.93
C PHE A 136 3.41 0.74 6.75
N ASP A 137 2.53 1.53 7.34
CA ASP A 137 1.37 1.03 8.08
C ASP A 137 0.25 0.67 7.08
N LEU A 138 0.21 -0.61 6.70
CA LEU A 138 -0.74 -1.11 5.73
C LEU A 138 -2.16 -1.12 6.29
N SER A 139 -2.34 -1.40 7.58
CA SER A 139 -3.66 -1.40 8.21
C SER A 139 -4.28 -0.01 8.16
N LYS A 140 -3.53 1.01 8.60
CA LYS A 140 -4.00 2.39 8.53
C LYS A 140 -4.31 2.82 7.10
N TRP A 141 -3.45 2.49 6.14
CA TRP A 141 -3.69 2.83 4.73
C TRP A 141 -4.99 2.21 4.21
N LEU A 142 -5.28 0.95 4.57
CA LEU A 142 -6.51 0.26 4.19
C LEU A 142 -7.76 0.85 4.84
N ASP A 143 -7.65 1.30 6.09
CA ASP A 143 -8.73 1.98 6.79
C ASP A 143 -9.02 3.36 6.20
N ASP A 144 -7.99 4.16 5.95
CA ASP A 144 -8.09 5.46 5.27
C ASP A 144 -8.74 5.30 3.89
N TRP A 145 -8.34 4.27 3.13
CA TRP A 145 -8.95 3.93 1.85
C TRP A 145 -10.44 3.57 2.01
N ALA A 146 -10.76 2.68 2.95
CA ALA A 146 -12.13 2.26 3.20
C ALA A 146 -13.02 3.44 3.61
N GLU A 147 -12.52 4.37 4.43
CA GLU A 147 -13.20 5.59 4.84
C GLU A 147 -13.46 6.53 3.67
N TRP A 148 -12.48 6.72 2.78
CA TRP A 148 -12.58 7.59 1.61
C TRP A 148 -13.70 7.18 0.63
N ILE A 149 -14.04 5.88 0.53
CA ILE A 149 -15.14 5.42 -0.32
C ILE A 149 -16.45 6.14 0.07
N PRO A 150 -17.09 6.89 -0.86
CA PRO A 150 -18.14 7.89 -0.56
C PRO A 150 -19.52 7.25 -0.35
N VAL A 151 -19.59 6.16 0.40
CA VAL A 151 -20.81 5.39 0.63
C VAL A 151 -21.05 5.26 2.12
N LYS A 152 -22.24 5.69 2.55
CA LYS A 152 -22.69 5.54 3.92
C LYS A 152 -23.28 4.14 4.12
N LEU A 153 -22.80 3.47 5.15
CA LEU A 153 -23.41 2.27 5.70
C LEU A 153 -24.43 2.75 6.73
N ASN A 154 -25.71 2.45 6.50
CA ASN A 154 -26.79 2.78 7.42
C ASN A 154 -26.89 1.76 8.54
#